data_AF-A0A944SI26-F1
#
_entry.id   AF-A0A944SI26-F1
#
_cell.length_a   1.000
_cell.length_b   1.000
_cell.length_c   1.000
_cell.angle_alpha   90.00
_cell.angle_beta   90.00
_cell.angle_gamma   90.00
#
_symmetry.space_group_name_H-M   'P 1'
#
loop_
_entity.id
_entity.type
_entity.pdbx_description
1 polymer ?
#
loop_
_entity_poly.entity_id
_entity_poly.type
_entity_poly.pdbx_seq_one_letter_code
_entity_poly.pdbx_strand_id
1 'polypeptide(L)'
;MKRAVVLRIEDRNFAGYGWTWQFGVTRRKDGSFSITAKQETVEGPAMRIPHRHPLRTGEEVWEALEEMVSEAGYAIPPGDNGNIVAKIEKIDRRIGREIRSS
;
A
#
# COMPACT_ATOMS: atom_id res chain seq x y z
N MET A 1 -14.76 -4.27 9.39
CA MET A 1 -13.60 -3.58 8.79
C MET A 1 -12.61 -4.65 8.37
N LYS A 2 -12.20 -4.67 7.10
CA LYS A 2 -11.24 -5.64 6.58
C LYS A 2 -9.97 -4.90 6.19
N ARG A 3 -8.80 -5.43 6.55
CA ARG A 3 -7.49 -4.83 6.27
C ARG A 3 -6.53 -5.90 5.76
N ALA A 4 -5.64 -5.53 4.84
CA ALA A 4 -4.50 -6.33 4.49
C ALA A 4 -3.28 -5.44 4.20
N VAL A 5 -2.08 -5.95 4.52
CA VAL A 5 -0.83 -5.41 3.98
C VAL A 5 -0.68 -5.97 2.57
N VAL A 6 -0.67 -5.09 1.58
CA VAL A 6 -0.69 -5.47 0.17
C VAL A 6 0.72 -5.52 -0.41
N LEU A 7 1.60 -4.64 0.04
CA LEU A 7 2.98 -4.53 -0.40
C LEU A 7 3.91 -4.34 0.80
N ARG A 8 5.06 -5.01 0.78
CA ARG A 8 6.14 -4.86 1.74
C ARG A 8 7.44 -4.65 0.97
N ILE A 9 8.18 -3.61 1.31
CA ILE A 9 9.48 -3.29 0.72
C ILE A 9 10.50 -3.26 1.85
N GLU A 10 11.62 -3.94 1.68
CA GLU A 10 12.71 -3.98 2.65
C GLU A 10 13.99 -3.49 1.97
N ASP A 11 14.70 -2.60 2.65
CA ASP A 11 15.92 -2.00 2.15
C ASP A 11 16.92 -1.77 3.28
N ARG A 12 18.20 -1.73 2.94
CA ARG A 12 19.31 -1.52 3.88
C ARG A 12 20.50 -0.91 3.18
N ASN A 13 21.22 -0.06 3.90
CA ASN A 13 22.48 0.51 3.42
C ASN A 13 23.70 -0.17 4.08
N PHE A 14 24.88 0.10 3.52
CA PHE A 14 26.16 -0.45 4.00
C PHE A 14 26.58 0.08 5.39
N ALA A 15 25.93 1.13 5.89
CA ALA A 15 26.20 1.71 7.20
C ALA A 15 25.35 1.09 8.33
N GLY A 16 24.61 0.00 8.05
CA GLY A 16 23.81 -0.72 9.05
C GLY A 16 22.38 -0.18 9.23
N TYR A 17 22.01 0.90 8.54
CA TYR A 17 20.63 1.36 8.52
C TYR A 17 19.80 0.41 7.65
N GLY A 18 18.68 -0.03 8.19
CA GLY A 18 17.67 -0.79 7.46
C GLY A 18 16.29 -0.23 7.72
N TRP A 19 15.41 -0.35 6.74
CA TRP A 19 14.01 -0.03 6.93
C TRP A 19 13.10 -0.97 6.14
N THR A 20 11.91 -1.18 6.68
CA THR A 20 10.83 -1.92 6.05
C THR A 20 9.62 -1.01 5.92
N TRP A 21 9.11 -0.89 4.70
CA TRP A 21 7.81 -0.28 4.43
C TRP A 21 6.73 -1.34 4.34
N GLN A 22 5.58 -1.06 4.96
CA GLN A 22 4.36 -1.84 4.81
C GLN A 22 3.23 -0.93 4.34
N PHE A 23 2.68 -1.24 3.17
CA PHE A 23 1.53 -0.55 2.60
C PHE A 23 0.28 -1.39 2.79
N GLY A 24 -0.74 -0.79 3.39
CA GLY A 24 -1.97 -1.49 3.78
C GLY A 24 -3.22 -0.84 3.24
N VAL A 25 -4.13 -1.66 2.73
CA VAL A 25 -5.47 -1.27 2.30
C VAL A 25 -6.46 -1.67 3.38
N THR A 26 -7.40 -0.78 3.70
CA THR A 26 -8.48 -1.05 4.66
C THR A 26 -9.83 -0.66 4.07
N ARG A 27 -10.80 -1.58 4.06
CA ARG A 27 -12.22 -1.27 3.82
C ARG A 27 -12.88 -0.81 5.11
N ARG A 28 -13.35 0.44 5.11
CA ARG A 28 -14.03 1.13 6.21
C ARG A 28 -15.50 0.75 6.30
N LYS A 29 -16.15 1.14 7.40
CA LYS A 29 -17.56 0.79 7.69
C LYS A 29 -18.54 1.46 6.71
N ASP A 30 -18.21 2.65 6.23
CA ASP A 30 -18.99 3.42 5.24
C ASP A 30 -18.82 2.92 3.80
N GLY A 31 -18.06 1.83 3.60
CA GLY A 31 -17.78 1.27 2.27
C GLY A 31 -16.61 1.92 1.54
N SER A 32 -16.03 3.01 2.08
CA SER A 32 -14.81 3.61 1.55
C SER A 32 -13.57 2.79 1.89
N PHE A 33 -12.46 3.13 1.24
CA PHE A 33 -11.16 2.54 1.44
C PHE A 33 -10.18 3.58 1.96
N SER A 34 -9.13 3.10 2.61
CA SER A 34 -7.97 3.91 2.94
C SER A 34 -6.67 3.16 2.72
N ILE A 35 -5.67 3.86 2.20
CA ILE A 35 -4.28 3.39 2.12
C ILE A 35 -3.49 3.95 3.29
N THR A 36 -2.64 3.10 3.86
CA THR A 36 -1.76 3.42 4.98
C THR A 36 -0.36 2.95 4.66
N ALA A 37 0.65 3.69 5.09
CA ALA A 37 2.05 3.28 5.04
C ALA A 37 2.63 3.31 6.44
N LYS A 38 3.40 2.29 6.78
CA LYS A 38 4.17 2.22 8.02
C LYS A 38 5.61 1.90 7.67
N GLN A 39 6.54 2.72 8.14
CA GLN A 39 7.96 2.40 8.11
C GLN A 39 8.38 1.84 9.47
N GLU A 40 9.15 0.78 9.45
CA GLU A 40 9.90 0.25 10.59
C GLU A 40 11.39 0.44 10.28
N THR A 41 12.14 1.10 11.16
CA THR A 41 13.57 1.38 10.99
C THR A 41 14.37 0.60 12.02
N VAL A 42 15.56 0.14 11.64
CA VAL A 42 16.54 -0.44 12.57
C VAL A 42 17.19 0.68 13.38
N GLU A 43 17.53 1.78 12.71
CA GLU A 43 18.12 2.98 13.31
C GLU A 43 17.52 4.25 12.68
N GLY A 44 17.42 5.32 13.49
CA GLY A 44 16.88 6.61 13.05
C GLY A 44 15.35 6.71 13.08
N PRO A 45 14.81 7.93 12.87
CA PRO A 45 13.37 8.18 12.91
C PRO A 45 12.66 7.58 11.70
N ALA A 46 11.52 6.93 11.93
CA ALA A 46 10.63 6.48 10.88
C ALA A 46 9.96 7.69 10.18
N MET A 47 10.03 7.73 8.86
CA MET A 47 9.27 8.63 8.00
C MET A 47 7.77 8.39 8.17
N ARG A 48 7.00 9.47 8.06
CA ARG A 48 5.55 9.45 8.11
C ARG A 48 4.98 9.87 6.77
N ILE A 49 4.22 8.97 6.16
CA ILE A 49 3.40 9.27 4.98
C ILE A 49 1.94 9.33 5.43
N PRO A 50 1.22 10.44 5.21
CA PRO A 50 -0.18 10.56 5.61
C PRO A 50 -1.07 9.50 4.94
N HIS A 51 -2.10 9.06 5.66
CA HIS A 51 -3.07 8.13 5.09
C HIS A 51 -3.86 8.79 3.95
N ARG A 52 -4.19 8.02 2.91
CA ARG A 52 -5.07 8.46 1.82
C ARG A 52 -6.47 7.90 2.05
N HIS A 53 -7.46 8.79 2.20
CA HIS A 53 -8.87 8.46 2.37
C HIS A 53 -9.76 9.71 2.23
N PRO A 54 -11.06 9.56 1.93
CA PRO A 54 -11.74 8.32 1.52
C PRO A 54 -11.50 7.99 0.05
N LEU A 55 -11.37 6.69 -0.25
CA LEU A 55 -11.27 6.17 -1.63
C LEU A 55 -12.48 5.27 -1.91
N ARG A 56 -12.98 5.22 -3.14
CA ARG A 56 -14.24 4.56 -3.51
C ARG A 56 -14.14 3.69 -4.76
N THR A 57 -13.18 3.94 -5.63
CA THR A 57 -12.97 3.16 -6.87
C THR A 57 -11.67 2.36 -6.81
N GLY A 58 -11.55 1.36 -7.70
CA GLY A 58 -10.29 0.63 -7.91
C GLY A 58 -9.15 1.56 -8.32
N GLU A 59 -9.41 2.47 -9.25
CA GLU A 59 -8.46 3.47 -9.74
C GLU A 59 -7.92 4.35 -8.60
N GLU A 60 -8.79 4.98 -7.80
CA GLU A 60 -8.39 5.81 -6.65
C GLU A 60 -7.56 5.01 -5.62
N VAL A 61 -7.87 3.71 -5.46
CA VAL A 61 -7.13 2.81 -4.56
C VAL A 61 -5.74 2.49 -5.11
N TRP A 62 -5.62 2.29 -6.42
CA TRP A 62 -4.36 1.97 -7.09
C TRP A 62 -3.45 3.19 -7.16
N GLU A 63 -3.96 4.33 -7.62
CA GLU A 63 -3.22 5.59 -7.70
C GLU A 63 -2.70 6.02 -6.32
N ALA A 64 -3.56 6.00 -5.28
CA ALA A 64 -3.14 6.34 -3.92
C ALA A 64 -2.05 5.38 -3.39
N LEU A 65 -2.04 4.12 -3.82
CA LEU A 65 -0.99 3.18 -3.47
C LEU A 65 0.31 3.52 -4.20
N GLU A 66 0.26 3.78 -5.50
CA GLU A 66 1.42 4.18 -6.31
C GLU A 66 2.06 5.47 -5.80
N GLU A 67 1.24 6.50 -5.54
CA GLU A 67 1.69 7.77 -4.95
C GLU A 67 2.41 7.55 -3.61
N MET A 68 1.81 6.77 -2.69
CA MET A 68 2.42 6.52 -1.39
C MET A 68 3.72 5.70 -1.50
N VAL A 69 3.82 4.77 -2.45
CA VAL A 69 5.05 4.02 -2.71
C VAL A 69 6.12 4.94 -3.31
N SER A 70 5.73 5.87 -4.19
CA SER A 70 6.60 6.89 -4.75
C SER A 70 7.11 7.88 -3.69
N GLU A 71 6.23 8.34 -2.78
CA GLU A 71 6.62 9.17 -1.63
C GLU A 71 7.61 8.46 -0.69
N ALA A 72 7.56 7.12 -0.61
CA ALA A 72 8.54 6.32 0.11
C ALA A 72 9.87 6.15 -0.64
N GLY A 73 9.99 6.69 -1.87
CA GLY A 73 11.18 6.60 -2.71
C GLY A 73 11.26 5.34 -3.59
N TYR A 74 10.15 4.62 -3.76
CA TYR A 74 10.10 3.36 -4.49
C TYR A 74 9.12 3.40 -5.66
N ALA A 75 9.15 2.35 -6.48
CA ALA A 75 8.10 2.06 -7.45
C ALA A 75 7.53 0.66 -7.17
N ILE A 76 6.26 0.44 -7.50
CA ILE A 76 5.68 -0.91 -7.41
C ILE A 76 6.35 -1.79 -8.47
N PRO A 77 6.98 -2.92 -8.08
CA PRO A 77 7.57 -3.82 -9.06
C PRO A 77 6.48 -4.40 -9.99
N PRO A 78 6.66 -4.43 -11.32
CA PRO A 78 5.63 -4.96 -12.24
C PRO A 78 5.17 -6.39 -11.90
N GLY A 79 6.06 -7.20 -11.33
CA GLY A 79 5.75 -8.56 -10.88
C GLY A 79 4.84 -8.65 -9.66
N ASP A 80 4.71 -7.58 -8.87
CA ASP A 80 3.91 -7.56 -7.64
C ASP A 80 2.45 -7.16 -7.88
N ASN A 81 2.12 -6.56 -9.03
CA ASN A 81 0.78 -6.05 -9.35
C ASN A 81 -0.31 -7.12 -9.13
N GLY A 82 -0.12 -8.32 -9.69
CA GLY A 82 -1.09 -9.41 -9.56
C GLY A 82 -1.30 -9.87 -8.12
N ASN A 83 -0.24 -9.89 -7.31
CA ASN A 83 -0.31 -10.28 -5.89
C ASN A 83 -1.00 -9.19 -5.04
N ILE A 84 -0.68 -7.91 -5.30
CA ILE A 84 -1.34 -6.77 -4.65
C ILE A 84 -2.85 -6.83 -4.91
N VAL A 85 -3.25 -6.94 -6.19
CA VAL A 85 -4.66 -7.03 -6.59
C VAL A 85 -5.35 -8.24 -5.93
N ALA A 86 -4.72 -9.42 -5.93
CA ALA A 86 -5.29 -10.61 -5.28
C ALA A 86 -5.52 -10.43 -3.77
N LYS A 87 -4.64 -9.68 -3.08
CA LYS A 87 -4.85 -9.33 -1.66
C LYS A 87 -5.99 -8.33 -1.48
N ILE A 88 -6.12 -7.34 -2.37
CA ILE A 88 -7.24 -6.39 -2.37
C ILE A 88 -8.58 -7.11 -2.64
N GLU A 89 -8.63 -8.07 -3.57
CA GLU A 89 -9.83 -8.87 -3.87
C GLU A 89 -10.34 -9.66 -2.64
N LYS A 90 -9.44 -10.08 -1.74
CA LYS A 90 -9.82 -10.73 -0.46
C LYS A 90 -10.50 -9.76 0.51
N ILE A 91 -10.15 -8.48 0.45
CA ILE A 91 -10.83 -7.41 1.20
C ILE A 91 -12.18 -7.13 0.53
N ASP A 92 -12.15 -6.81 -0.76
CA ASP A 92 -13.31 -6.48 -1.57
C ASP A 92 -13.12 -6.90 -3.04
N ARG A 93 -13.93 -7.86 -3.49
CA ARG A 93 -13.86 -8.42 -4.84
C ARG A 93 -14.17 -7.41 -5.94
N ARG A 94 -15.03 -6.40 -5.68
CA ARG A 94 -15.39 -5.39 -6.68
C ARG A 94 -14.18 -4.50 -6.98
N ILE A 95 -13.60 -3.91 -5.94
CA ILE A 95 -12.42 -3.04 -6.06
C ILE A 95 -11.26 -3.76 -6.73
N GLY A 96 -10.96 -4.99 -6.31
CA GLY A 96 -9.86 -5.74 -6.91
C GLY A 96 -10.07 -6.05 -8.40
N ARG A 97 -11.32 -6.28 -8.84
CA ARG A 97 -11.64 -6.45 -10.27
C ARG A 97 -11.52 -5.15 -11.05
N GLU A 98 -11.96 -4.03 -10.48
CA GLU A 98 -11.80 -2.70 -11.10
C GLU A 98 -10.33 -2.43 -11.42
N ILE A 99 -9.42 -2.64 -10.45
CA ILE A 99 -7.98 -2.45 -10.65
C ILE A 99 -7.42 -3.33 -11.77
N ARG A 100 -7.92 -4.57 -11.92
CA ARG A 100 -7.46 -5.50 -12.96
C ARG A 100 -7.91 -5.09 -14.37
N SER A 101 -8.95 -4.27 -14.47
CA SER A 101 -9.57 -3.85 -15.73
C SER A 101 -9.17 -2.45 -16.18
N SER A 102 -8.45 -1.71 -15.33
CA SER A 102 -7.76 -0.45 -15.65
C SER A 102 -6.46 -0.71 -16.39
#